data_AF-A0A5C8AC28-F1
#
_entry.id   AF-A0A5C8AC28-F1
#
_cell.length_a   1.000
_cell.length_b   1.000
_cell.length_c   1.000
_cell.angle_alpha   90.00
_cell.angle_beta   90.00
_cell.angle_gamma   90.00
#
_symmetry.space_group_name_H-M   'P 1'
#
loop_
_entity.id
_entity.type
_entity.pdbx_description
1 polymer ?
#
loop_
_entity_poly.entity_id
_entity_poly.type
_entity_poly.pdbx_seq_one_letter_code
_entity_poly.pdbx_strand_id
1 'polypeptide(L)'
;MKHTIIAVFTLLSVFVFGQNEVRINEEHTTFSVGSKNSIVVNIPFANLDILEKELKRELKDWGGKYNSSKDEYTSTQASFKAMGDKPFDVIAKIIKSGETVKVAFAIDLGGAYLTSNQHQEQFNVMKDKIKAFAINASKECVAEELKTEGKVLSSLEKDQKELEKDKESLLNSIEDYRKKIAEAEKKIEENVSNQSKKKAEIAKQAEKLKEVEKKKNIH
;
A
#
# COMPACT_ATOMS: atom_id res chain seq x y z
N MET A 1 -18.66 22.93 -14.09
CA MET A 1 -17.38 22.66 -13.40
C MET A 1 -16.93 21.26 -13.78
N LYS A 2 -15.67 21.10 -14.19
CA LYS A 2 -15.15 19.84 -14.72
C LYS A 2 -15.07 18.81 -13.57
N HIS A 3 -15.83 17.72 -13.68
CA HIS A 3 -15.76 16.61 -12.74
C HIS A 3 -14.51 15.78 -13.05
N THR A 4 -13.51 15.87 -12.18
CA THR A 4 -12.32 15.02 -12.24
C THR A 4 -12.72 13.64 -11.68
N ILE A 5 -12.98 12.69 -12.57
CA ILE A 5 -13.17 11.28 -12.21
C ILE A 5 -11.78 10.72 -11.92
N ILE A 6 -11.48 10.44 -10.65
CA ILE A 6 -10.28 9.67 -10.28
C ILE A 6 -10.62 8.20 -10.52
N ALA A 7 -10.16 7.68 -11.66
CA ALA A 7 -10.21 6.26 -11.96
C ALA A 7 -9.12 5.54 -11.15
N VAL A 8 -9.51 4.84 -10.09
CA VAL A 8 -8.61 3.94 -9.36
C VAL A 8 -8.51 2.64 -10.14
N PHE A 9 -7.40 2.48 -10.86
CA PHE A 9 -7.08 1.26 -11.60
C PHE A 9 -6.58 0.21 -10.59
N THR A 10 -7.45 -0.69 -10.13
CA THR A 10 -7.03 -1.85 -9.34
C THR A 10 -6.41 -2.87 -10.29
N LEU A 11 -5.09 -2.94 -10.29
CA LEU A 11 -4.33 -3.94 -11.02
C LEU A 11 -4.54 -5.30 -10.32
N LEU A 12 -5.48 -6.10 -10.83
CA LEU A 12 -5.69 -7.47 -10.36
C LEU A 12 -4.49 -8.32 -10.82
N SER A 13 -3.48 -8.47 -9.96
CA SER A 13 -2.33 -9.34 -10.22
C SER A 13 -2.79 -10.80 -10.22
N VAL A 14 -2.75 -11.42 -11.41
CA VAL A 14 -3.04 -12.84 -11.57
C VAL A 14 -1.87 -13.62 -10.95
N PHE A 15 -2.07 -14.19 -9.76
CA PHE A 15 -1.07 -15.00 -9.09
C PHE A 15 -0.72 -16.23 -9.93
N VAL A 16 0.50 -16.26 -10.47
CA VAL A 16 1.05 -17.43 -11.16
C VAL A 16 1.33 -18.52 -10.12
N PHE A 17 0.53 -19.59 -10.12
CA PHE A 17 0.57 -20.74 -9.19
C PHE A 17 1.95 -21.41 -9.05
N GLY A 18 2.89 -21.16 -9.97
CA GLY A 18 4.26 -21.69 -9.91
C GLY A 18 5.16 -21.10 -8.81
N GLN A 19 4.78 -19.95 -8.23
CA GLN A 19 5.54 -19.24 -7.20
C GLN A 19 5.27 -19.73 -5.77
N ASN A 20 4.29 -20.60 -5.53
CA ASN A 20 3.83 -20.94 -4.17
C ASN A 20 4.72 -21.94 -3.40
N GLU A 21 5.62 -22.64 -4.08
CA GLU A 21 6.38 -23.74 -3.50
C GLU A 21 7.87 -23.38 -3.37
N VAL A 22 8.47 -23.74 -2.22
CA VAL A 22 9.91 -23.67 -2.01
C VAL A 22 10.58 -24.90 -2.60
N ARG A 23 11.43 -24.69 -3.59
CA ARG A 23 12.23 -25.67 -4.32
C ARG A 23 13.71 -25.42 -4.07
N ILE A 24 14.45 -26.49 -3.89
CA ILE A 24 15.89 -26.46 -3.65
C ILE A 24 16.58 -27.34 -4.67
N ASN A 25 17.60 -26.78 -5.32
CA ASN A 25 18.47 -27.47 -6.25
C ASN A 25 19.93 -27.37 -5.77
N GLU A 26 20.74 -28.33 -6.22
CA GLU A 26 22.20 -28.21 -6.16
C GLU A 26 22.68 -27.85 -7.57
N GLU A 27 23.37 -26.72 -7.69
CA GLU A 27 23.88 -26.24 -8.98
C GLU A 27 25.16 -25.41 -8.78
N HIS A 28 25.91 -25.21 -9.87
CA HIS A 28 27.07 -24.34 -9.85
C HIS A 28 26.66 -22.87 -10.02
N THR A 29 27.05 -22.03 -9.07
CA THR A 29 26.81 -20.57 -9.12
C THR A 29 28.12 -19.80 -9.15
N THR A 30 28.16 -18.72 -9.93
CA THR A 30 29.32 -17.83 -10.03
C THR A 30 29.28 -16.75 -8.97
N PHE A 31 30.31 -16.75 -8.11
CA PHE A 31 30.61 -15.74 -7.10
C PHE A 31 31.90 -14.99 -7.44
N SER A 32 32.25 -14.00 -6.62
CA SER A 32 33.52 -13.26 -6.69
C SER A 32 34.75 -14.16 -6.55
N VAL A 33 34.60 -15.31 -5.87
CA VAL A 33 35.63 -16.34 -5.67
C VAL A 33 35.61 -17.44 -6.75
N GLY A 34 34.85 -17.25 -7.83
CA GLY A 34 34.69 -18.19 -8.94
C GLY A 34 33.41 -19.02 -8.88
N SER A 35 33.31 -20.00 -9.78
CA SER A 35 32.18 -20.94 -9.83
C SER A 35 32.28 -21.97 -8.71
N LYS A 36 31.26 -22.05 -7.86
CA LYS A 36 31.21 -22.96 -6.70
C LYS A 36 29.95 -23.81 -6.73
N ASN A 37 30.03 -25.01 -6.18
CA ASN A 37 28.83 -25.79 -5.89
C ASN A 37 27.96 -25.01 -4.89
N SER A 38 26.65 -25.00 -5.11
CA SER A 38 25.74 -24.20 -4.31
C SER A 38 24.40 -24.89 -4.11
N ILE A 39 23.84 -24.69 -2.92
CA ILE A 39 22.44 -24.97 -2.64
C ILE A 39 21.66 -23.73 -3.06
N VAL A 40 20.78 -23.87 -4.05
CA VAL A 40 19.99 -22.76 -4.61
C VAL A 40 18.53 -22.98 -4.29
N VAL A 41 17.92 -21.99 -3.64
CA VAL A 41 16.52 -22.02 -3.22
C VAL A 41 15.74 -20.86 -3.84
N ASN A 42 14.53 -21.09 -4.35
CA ASN A 42 13.65 -19.99 -4.73
C ASN A 42 12.93 -19.41 -3.51
N ILE A 43 12.65 -18.11 -3.57
CA ILE A 43 11.92 -17.37 -2.55
C ILE A 43 10.58 -16.93 -3.15
N PRO A 44 9.49 -17.68 -2.89
CA PRO A 44 8.12 -17.24 -3.16
C PRO A 44 7.85 -15.81 -2.67
N PHE A 45 7.16 -15.01 -3.48
CA PHE A 45 6.69 -13.67 -3.11
C PHE A 45 7.79 -12.74 -2.57
N ALA A 46 9.01 -12.89 -3.07
CA ALA A 46 10.15 -12.18 -2.54
C ALA A 46 10.02 -10.66 -2.71
N ASN A 47 10.02 -9.95 -1.58
CA ASN A 47 10.39 -8.55 -1.51
C ASN A 47 11.89 -8.46 -1.21
N LEU A 48 12.67 -7.83 -2.09
CA LEU A 48 14.14 -7.82 -1.98
C LEU A 48 14.62 -7.19 -0.67
N ASP A 49 14.04 -6.07 -0.25
CA ASP A 49 14.47 -5.38 0.97
C ASP A 49 14.22 -6.22 2.23
N ILE A 50 13.13 -6.98 2.25
CA ILE A 50 12.81 -7.90 3.34
C ILE A 50 13.70 -9.14 3.28
N LEU A 51 13.87 -9.72 2.07
CA LEU A 51 14.73 -10.88 1.85
C LEU A 51 16.18 -10.60 2.26
N GLU A 52 16.72 -9.43 1.95
CA GLU A 52 18.08 -9.05 2.36
C GLU A 52 18.24 -8.97 3.88
N LYS A 53 17.22 -8.43 4.57
CA LYS A 53 17.21 -8.37 6.04
C LYS A 53 17.14 -9.76 6.66
N GLU A 54 16.28 -10.62 6.13
CA GLU A 54 16.15 -12.00 6.60
C GLU A 54 17.40 -12.84 6.28
N LEU A 55 18.01 -12.66 5.10
CA LEU A 55 19.27 -13.32 4.75
C LEU A 55 20.40 -12.91 5.68
N LYS A 56 20.50 -11.61 5.98
CA LYS A 56 21.45 -11.09 6.96
C LYS A 56 21.23 -11.67 8.35
N ARG A 57 19.98 -11.84 8.78
CA ARG A 57 19.63 -12.45 10.08
C ARG A 57 20.06 -13.91 10.10
N GLU A 58 19.65 -14.69 9.11
CA GLU A 58 19.98 -16.11 8.98
C GLU A 58 21.50 -16.36 9.01
N LEU A 59 22.26 -15.60 8.23
CA LEU A 59 23.72 -15.73 8.18
C LEU A 59 24.41 -15.37 9.51
N LYS A 60 23.84 -14.46 10.30
CA LYS A 60 24.33 -14.15 11.65
C LYS A 60 23.96 -15.24 12.65
N ASP A 61 22.78 -15.82 12.53
CA ASP A 61 22.28 -16.88 13.41
C ASP A 61 23.09 -18.18 13.27
N TRP A 62 23.84 -18.34 12.17
CA TRP A 62 24.80 -19.43 12.00
C TRP A 62 26.11 -19.23 12.79
N GLY A 63 26.23 -18.13 13.55
CA GLY A 63 27.32 -17.91 14.50
C GLY A 63 28.60 -17.30 13.91
N GLY A 64 28.59 -16.96 12.63
CA GLY A 64 29.75 -16.38 11.94
C GLY A 64 29.78 -14.85 11.91
N LYS A 65 30.89 -14.30 11.43
CA LYS A 65 31.06 -12.87 11.18
C LYS A 65 30.43 -12.50 9.83
N TYR A 66 29.25 -11.89 9.92
CA TYR A 66 28.53 -11.39 8.75
C TYR A 66 29.27 -10.25 8.04
N ASN A 67 29.27 -10.26 6.71
CA ASN A 67 29.63 -9.14 5.86
C ASN A 67 28.76 -9.13 4.58
N SER A 68 28.73 -8.00 3.87
CA SER A 68 28.08 -7.90 2.56
C SER A 68 28.85 -6.97 1.63
N SER A 69 29.09 -7.41 0.40
CA SER A 69 29.82 -6.66 -0.63
C SER A 69 29.44 -7.15 -2.02
N LYS A 70 29.24 -6.22 -2.97
CA LYS A 70 28.96 -6.53 -4.39
C LYS A 70 27.89 -7.62 -4.59
N ASP A 71 26.76 -7.47 -3.91
CA ASP A 71 25.60 -8.39 -3.95
C ASP A 71 25.88 -9.81 -3.42
N GLU A 72 26.97 -9.98 -2.68
CA GLU A 72 27.30 -11.19 -1.95
C GLU A 72 27.24 -10.94 -0.45
N TYR A 73 26.63 -11.90 0.25
CA TYR A 73 26.41 -11.88 1.69
C TYR A 73 27.18 -13.02 2.28
N THR A 74 28.14 -12.74 3.15
CA THR A 74 29.05 -13.75 3.69
C THR A 74 28.90 -13.88 5.19
N SER A 75 29.18 -15.07 5.70
CA SER A 75 29.36 -15.35 7.12
C SER A 75 30.58 -16.21 7.28
N THR A 76 31.64 -15.68 7.92
CA THR A 76 32.88 -16.42 8.12
C THR A 76 32.98 -16.97 9.53
N GLN A 77 33.65 -18.11 9.70
CA GLN A 77 33.76 -18.82 10.97
C GLN A 77 32.39 -19.17 11.57
N ALA A 78 31.40 -19.44 10.73
CA ALA A 78 30.11 -19.93 11.16
C ALA A 78 30.28 -21.33 11.76
N SER A 79 29.49 -21.63 12.78
CA SER A 79 29.58 -22.91 13.48
C SER A 79 28.28 -23.20 14.22
N PHE A 80 27.77 -24.41 14.01
CA PHE A 80 26.72 -24.97 14.84
C PHE A 80 26.84 -26.50 14.84
N LYS A 81 26.45 -27.12 15.96
CA LYS A 81 26.71 -28.54 16.26
C LYS A 81 26.34 -29.51 15.13
N ALA A 82 25.25 -29.24 14.40
CA ALA A 82 24.79 -30.10 13.31
C ALA A 82 25.69 -30.10 12.07
N MET A 83 26.67 -29.18 11.97
CA MET A 83 27.69 -29.16 10.90
C MET A 83 29.02 -29.77 11.34
N GLY A 84 29.11 -30.29 12.56
CA GLY A 84 30.34 -30.82 13.16
C GLY A 84 31.15 -29.75 13.90
N ASP A 85 32.35 -30.12 14.33
CA ASP A 85 33.17 -29.31 15.24
C ASP A 85 34.00 -28.23 14.53
N LYS A 86 34.17 -28.33 13.20
CA LYS A 86 34.95 -27.38 12.43
C LYS A 86 34.07 -26.21 11.99
N PRO A 87 34.58 -24.96 12.05
CA PRO A 87 33.89 -23.82 11.46
C PRO A 87 33.84 -23.95 9.94
N PHE A 88 32.86 -23.29 9.34
CA PHE A 88 32.70 -23.18 7.90
C PHE A 88 32.43 -21.73 7.51
N ASP A 89 32.68 -21.40 6.25
CA ASP A 89 32.37 -20.10 5.68
C ASP A 89 31.22 -20.23 4.70
N VAL A 90 30.42 -19.17 4.58
CA VAL A 90 29.29 -19.12 3.65
C VAL A 90 29.40 -17.89 2.78
N ILE A 91 29.12 -18.09 1.49
CA ILE A 91 28.86 -17.02 0.53
C ILE A 91 27.47 -17.24 -0.04
N ALA A 92 26.59 -16.26 0.18
CA ALA A 92 25.25 -16.24 -0.36
C ALA A 92 25.09 -15.14 -1.40
N LYS A 93 24.24 -15.37 -2.41
CA LYS A 93 23.97 -14.41 -3.48
C LYS A 93 22.50 -14.45 -3.86
N ILE A 94 21.87 -13.29 -3.91
CA ILE A 94 20.50 -13.15 -4.41
C ILE A 94 20.55 -13.09 -5.94
N ILE A 95 19.77 -13.93 -6.60
CA ILE A 95 19.69 -14.04 -8.06
C ILE A 95 18.27 -13.69 -8.48
N LYS A 96 18.13 -12.62 -9.26
CA LYS A 96 16.85 -12.19 -9.82
C LYS A 96 16.78 -12.53 -11.31
N SER A 97 15.72 -13.23 -11.72
CA SER A 97 15.42 -13.52 -13.12
C SER A 97 13.93 -13.31 -13.36
N GLY A 98 13.59 -12.18 -13.98
CA GLY A 98 12.19 -11.74 -14.11
C GLY A 98 11.54 -11.54 -12.73
N GLU A 99 10.41 -12.21 -12.52
CA GLU A 99 9.70 -12.26 -11.23
C GLU A 99 10.25 -13.31 -10.27
N THR A 100 11.11 -14.21 -10.76
CA THR A 100 11.68 -15.26 -9.90
C THR A 100 12.89 -14.71 -9.15
N VAL A 101 12.85 -14.86 -7.83
CA VAL A 101 13.98 -14.57 -6.95
C VAL A 101 14.48 -15.88 -6.35
N LYS A 102 15.80 -16.09 -6.40
CA LYS A 102 16.49 -17.21 -5.78
C LYS A 102 17.61 -16.71 -4.89
N VAL A 103 18.04 -17.55 -3.97
CA VAL A 103 19.27 -17.35 -3.19
C VAL A 103 20.15 -18.57 -3.36
N ALA A 104 21.38 -18.35 -3.81
CA ALA A 104 22.41 -19.38 -3.90
C ALA A 104 23.32 -19.30 -2.68
N PHE A 105 23.62 -20.45 -2.08
CA PHE A 105 24.52 -20.59 -0.94
C PHE A 105 25.67 -21.53 -1.29
N ALA A 106 26.90 -21.01 -1.30
CA ALA A 106 28.12 -21.79 -1.34
C ALA A 106 28.71 -21.90 0.07
N ILE A 107 28.89 -23.14 0.56
CA ILE A 107 29.39 -23.43 1.90
C ILE A 107 30.80 -24.01 1.77
N ASP A 108 31.80 -23.34 2.34
CA ASP A 108 33.20 -23.78 2.37
C ASP A 108 33.52 -24.43 3.72
N LEU A 109 33.88 -25.71 3.69
CA LEU A 109 34.22 -26.51 4.88
C LEU A 109 35.71 -26.42 5.27
N GLY A 110 36.47 -25.49 4.68
CA GLY A 110 37.89 -25.27 4.97
C GLY A 110 38.85 -26.12 4.14
N GLY A 111 38.40 -26.60 2.98
CA GLY A 111 39.21 -27.43 2.07
C GLY A 111 38.42 -27.97 0.87
N ALA A 112 37.11 -28.08 1.01
CA ALA A 112 36.17 -28.38 -0.07
C ALA A 112 34.86 -27.62 0.16
N TYR A 113 34.16 -27.33 -0.93
CA TYR A 113 32.80 -26.83 -0.86
C TYR A 113 31.83 -27.98 -0.61
N LEU A 114 30.79 -27.71 0.16
CA LEU A 114 29.74 -28.66 0.49
C LEU A 114 29.06 -29.18 -0.78
N THR A 115 28.88 -30.49 -0.87
CA THR A 115 28.20 -31.18 -1.98
C THR A 115 27.36 -32.33 -1.44
N SER A 116 26.27 -32.68 -2.11
CA SER A 116 25.44 -33.82 -1.70
C SER A 116 26.17 -35.16 -1.82
N ASN A 117 27.08 -35.27 -2.79
CA ASN A 117 27.81 -36.51 -3.09
C ASN A 117 28.96 -36.81 -2.13
N GLN A 118 29.64 -35.79 -1.60
CA GLN A 118 30.82 -35.99 -0.73
C GLN A 118 30.54 -35.68 0.75
N HIS A 119 29.46 -34.94 1.04
CA HIS A 119 29.18 -34.40 2.37
C HIS A 119 27.69 -34.57 2.72
N GLN A 120 27.12 -35.74 2.47
CA GLN A 120 25.67 -35.96 2.46
C GLN A 120 24.96 -35.52 3.76
N GLU A 121 25.55 -35.81 4.93
CA GLU A 121 24.96 -35.46 6.23
C GLU A 121 24.89 -33.94 6.41
N GLN A 122 26.02 -33.23 6.25
CA GLN A 122 26.08 -31.77 6.34
C GLN A 122 25.24 -31.10 5.26
N PHE A 123 25.19 -31.69 4.06
CA PHE A 123 24.38 -31.19 2.96
C PHE A 123 22.89 -31.22 3.31
N ASN A 124 22.40 -32.31 3.89
CA ASN A 124 21.00 -32.41 4.32
C ASN A 124 20.68 -31.40 5.43
N VAL A 125 21.58 -31.22 6.39
CA VAL A 125 21.44 -30.20 7.45
C VAL A 125 21.32 -28.79 6.86
N MET A 126 22.21 -28.43 5.93
CA MET A 126 22.17 -27.12 5.28
C MET A 126 20.95 -26.96 4.39
N LYS A 127 20.54 -28.01 3.66
CA LYS A 127 19.34 -28.02 2.84
C LYS A 127 18.10 -27.71 3.67
N ASP A 128 17.96 -28.34 4.83
CA ASP A 128 16.81 -28.13 5.72
C ASP A 128 16.80 -26.72 6.31
N LYS A 129 17.97 -26.21 6.72
CA LYS A 129 18.11 -24.82 7.19
C LYS A 129 17.77 -23.79 6.11
N ILE A 130 18.31 -23.97 4.90
CA ILE A 130 18.05 -23.09 3.75
C ILE A 130 16.58 -23.16 3.34
N LYS A 131 15.94 -24.34 3.44
CA LYS A 131 14.50 -24.49 3.22
C LYS A 131 13.69 -23.69 4.24
N ALA A 132 14.04 -23.80 5.52
CA ALA A 132 13.39 -23.08 6.59
C ALA A 132 13.54 -21.56 6.42
N PHE A 133 14.75 -21.10 6.08
CA PHE A 133 15.03 -19.71 5.71
C PHE A 133 14.10 -19.24 4.59
N ALA A 134 14.03 -19.98 3.48
CA ALA A 134 13.21 -19.58 2.33
C ALA A 134 11.72 -19.48 2.69
N ILE A 135 11.20 -20.43 3.48
CA ILE A 135 9.81 -20.39 3.97
C ILE A 135 9.59 -19.17 4.86
N ASN A 136 10.49 -18.90 5.80
CA ASN A 136 10.36 -17.78 6.72
C ASN A 136 10.47 -16.43 6.02
N ALA A 137 11.45 -16.26 5.13
CA ALA A 137 11.61 -15.05 4.33
C ALA A 137 10.38 -14.79 3.47
N SER A 138 9.82 -15.84 2.84
CA SER A 138 8.58 -15.71 2.05
C SER A 138 7.40 -15.26 2.92
N LYS A 139 7.24 -15.86 4.11
CA LYS A 139 6.19 -15.46 5.06
C LYS A 139 6.33 -14.02 5.52
N GLU A 140 7.55 -13.57 5.79
CA GLU A 140 7.81 -12.19 6.21
C GLU A 140 7.53 -11.18 5.09
N CYS A 141 7.89 -11.52 3.85
CA CYS A 141 7.55 -10.71 2.68
C CYS A 141 6.03 -10.52 2.55
N VAL A 142 5.27 -11.61 2.64
CA VAL A 142 3.80 -11.58 2.59
C VAL A 142 3.21 -10.86 3.80
N ALA A 143 3.80 -10.99 4.98
CA ALA A 143 3.33 -10.30 6.19
C ALA A 143 3.48 -8.77 6.07
N GLU A 144 4.60 -8.28 5.52
CA GLU A 144 4.77 -6.84 5.29
C GLU A 144 3.85 -6.33 4.17
N GLU A 145 3.61 -7.13 3.14
CA GLU A 145 2.63 -6.82 2.08
C GLU A 145 1.22 -6.70 2.68
N LEU A 146 0.76 -7.70 3.45
CA LEU A 146 -0.54 -7.66 4.14
C LEU A 146 -0.68 -6.44 5.06
N LYS A 147 0.38 -6.08 5.79
CA LYS A 147 0.40 -4.91 6.65
C LYS A 147 0.32 -3.60 5.86
N THR A 148 0.97 -3.54 4.70
CA THR A 148 0.93 -2.37 3.82
C THR A 148 -0.46 -2.22 3.20
N GLU A 149 -1.00 -3.28 2.60
CA GLU A 149 -2.34 -3.29 2.01
C GLU A 149 -3.43 -3.03 3.06
N GLY A 150 -3.28 -3.56 4.28
CA GLY A 150 -4.20 -3.28 5.38
C GLY A 150 -4.25 -1.80 5.78
N LYS A 151 -3.12 -1.08 5.71
CA LYS A 151 -3.11 0.39 5.94
C LYS A 151 -3.81 1.14 4.82
N VAL A 152 -3.61 0.71 3.58
CA VAL A 152 -4.28 1.31 2.40
C VAL A 152 -5.80 1.14 2.54
N LEU A 153 -6.26 -0.08 2.83
CA LEU A 153 -7.68 -0.36 3.07
C LEU A 153 -8.26 0.53 4.19
N SER A 154 -7.58 0.63 5.33
CA SER A 154 -8.04 1.47 6.44
C SER A 154 -8.12 2.95 6.09
N SER A 155 -7.23 3.47 5.24
CA SER A 155 -7.32 4.84 4.73
C SER A 155 -8.55 5.02 3.84
N LEU A 156 -8.77 4.11 2.90
CA LEU A 156 -9.91 4.15 1.99
C LEU A 156 -11.25 4.09 2.73
N GLU A 157 -11.35 3.28 3.79
CA GLU A 157 -12.54 3.21 4.64
C GLU A 157 -12.83 4.54 5.37
N LYS A 158 -11.79 5.26 5.81
CA LYS A 158 -11.94 6.57 6.45
C LYS A 158 -12.41 7.61 5.44
N ASP A 159 -11.78 7.67 4.28
CA ASP A 159 -12.13 8.60 3.20
C ASP A 159 -13.59 8.39 2.77
N GLN A 160 -14.02 7.13 2.62
CA GLN A 160 -15.42 6.80 2.31
C GLN A 160 -16.39 7.32 3.37
N LYS A 161 -16.05 7.17 4.66
CA LYS A 161 -16.90 7.66 5.77
C LYS A 161 -16.97 9.19 5.82
N GLU A 162 -15.90 9.89 5.45
CA GLU A 162 -15.91 11.36 5.34
C GLU A 162 -16.81 11.81 4.20
N LEU A 163 -16.72 11.17 3.03
CA LEU A 163 -17.59 11.44 1.89
C LEU A 163 -19.08 11.23 2.21
N GLU A 164 -19.42 10.21 3.01
CA GLU A 164 -20.79 9.96 3.46
C GLU A 164 -21.32 11.08 4.38
N LYS A 165 -20.50 11.57 5.31
CA LYS A 165 -20.85 12.69 6.18
C LYS A 165 -21.01 14.00 5.40
N ASP A 166 -20.12 14.25 4.45
CA ASP A 166 -20.20 15.44 3.60
C ASP A 166 -21.49 15.42 2.78
N LYS A 167 -21.86 14.27 2.23
CA LYS A 167 -23.15 14.08 1.55
C LYS A 167 -24.33 14.39 2.48
N GLU A 168 -24.34 13.88 3.71
CA GLU A 168 -25.41 14.14 4.67
C GLU A 168 -25.52 15.64 5.01
N SER A 169 -24.39 16.31 5.27
CA SER A 169 -24.32 17.75 5.54
C SER A 169 -24.85 18.58 4.37
N LEU A 170 -24.49 18.21 3.13
CA LEU A 170 -24.98 18.85 1.92
C LEU A 170 -26.49 18.65 1.73
N LEU A 171 -27.02 17.47 2.04
CA LEU A 171 -28.47 17.20 1.99
C LEU A 171 -29.23 18.07 3.01
N ASN A 172 -28.73 18.19 4.24
CA ASN A 172 -29.33 19.07 5.25
C ASN A 172 -29.30 20.54 4.81
N SER A 173 -28.17 20.99 4.25
CA SER A 173 -28.05 22.35 3.70
C SER A 173 -29.04 22.61 2.57
N ILE A 174 -29.26 21.62 1.68
CA ILE A 174 -30.27 21.72 0.61
C ILE A 174 -31.67 21.87 1.21
N GLU A 175 -32.01 21.13 2.26
CA GLU A 175 -33.30 21.24 2.93
C GLU A 175 -33.52 22.64 3.52
N ASP A 176 -32.52 23.18 4.21
CA ASP A 176 -32.56 24.52 4.79
C ASP A 176 -32.68 25.62 3.73
N TYR A 177 -31.95 25.50 2.62
CA TYR A 177 -32.08 26.45 1.51
C TYR A 177 -33.46 26.39 0.86
N ARG A 178 -34.06 25.20 0.72
CA ARG A 178 -35.44 25.07 0.22
C ARG A 178 -36.44 25.79 1.12
N LYS A 179 -36.32 25.67 2.45
CA LYS A 179 -37.17 26.41 3.40
C LYS A 179 -37.02 27.93 3.24
N LYS A 180 -35.78 28.42 3.16
CA LYS A 180 -35.50 29.86 2.96
C LYS A 180 -36.05 30.39 1.64
N ILE A 181 -35.98 29.62 0.57
CA ILE A 181 -36.57 29.97 -0.73
C ILE A 181 -38.08 30.13 -0.59
N ALA A 182 -38.77 29.14 0.00
CA ALA A 182 -40.22 29.20 0.19
C ALA A 182 -40.67 30.39 1.05
N GLU A 183 -39.93 30.71 2.12
CA GLU A 183 -40.19 31.92 2.93
C GLU A 183 -40.00 33.22 2.15
N ALA A 184 -38.98 33.29 1.30
CA ALA A 184 -38.71 34.46 0.46
C ALA A 184 -39.81 34.63 -0.59
N GLU A 185 -40.25 33.55 -1.23
CA GLU A 185 -41.37 33.54 -2.18
C GLU A 185 -42.64 34.11 -1.54
N LYS A 186 -43.01 33.63 -0.34
CA LYS A 186 -44.16 34.16 0.41
C LYS A 186 -44.03 35.66 0.72
N LYS A 187 -42.85 36.12 1.15
CA LYS A 187 -42.60 37.55 1.41
C LYS A 187 -42.73 38.41 0.15
N ILE A 188 -42.32 37.88 -1.01
CA ILE A 188 -42.48 38.57 -2.30
C ILE A 188 -43.96 38.70 -2.64
N GLU A 189 -44.76 37.64 -2.50
CA GLU A 189 -46.20 37.68 -2.73
C GLU A 189 -46.91 38.71 -1.85
N GLU A 190 -46.61 38.71 -0.55
CA GLU A 190 -47.14 39.70 0.41
C GLU A 190 -46.72 41.13 0.02
N ASN A 191 -45.47 41.33 -0.40
CA ASN A 191 -44.96 42.64 -0.83
C ASN A 191 -45.71 43.13 -2.08
N VAL A 192 -45.90 42.27 -3.09
CA VAL A 192 -46.65 42.60 -4.33
C VAL A 192 -48.09 43.00 -3.99
N SER A 193 -48.76 42.26 -3.10
CA SER A 193 -50.11 42.58 -2.60
C SER A 193 -50.14 43.96 -1.91
N ASN A 194 -49.16 44.25 -1.05
CA ASN A 194 -49.04 45.53 -0.36
C ASN A 194 -48.75 46.70 -1.32
N GLN A 195 -47.91 46.51 -2.33
CA GLN A 195 -47.67 47.51 -3.37
C GLN A 195 -48.96 47.84 -4.13
N SER A 196 -49.76 46.82 -4.48
CA SER A 196 -51.06 47.01 -5.15
C SER A 196 -52.03 47.84 -4.30
N LYS A 197 -52.18 47.49 -3.02
CA LYS A 197 -53.00 48.27 -2.06
C LYS A 197 -52.54 49.72 -1.95
N LYS A 198 -51.23 49.94 -1.81
CA LYS A 198 -50.65 51.28 -1.69
C LYS A 198 -50.86 52.12 -2.96
N LYS A 199 -50.75 51.52 -4.15
CA LYS A 199 -51.08 52.19 -5.42
C LYS A 199 -52.54 52.65 -5.45
N ALA A 200 -53.48 51.83 -4.98
CA ALA A 200 -54.89 52.20 -4.90
C ALA A 200 -55.15 53.33 -3.90
N GLU A 201 -54.49 53.33 -2.74
CA GLU A 201 -54.54 54.43 -1.77
C GLU A 201 -54.01 55.75 -2.34
N ILE A 202 -52.85 55.70 -3.02
CA ILE A 202 -52.25 56.86 -3.68
C ILE A 202 -53.20 57.43 -4.73
N ALA A 203 -53.81 56.59 -5.56
CA ALA A 203 -54.78 57.04 -6.57
C ALA A 203 -55.97 57.76 -5.94
N LYS A 204 -56.56 57.21 -4.87
CA LYS A 204 -57.65 57.86 -4.12
C LYS A 204 -57.23 59.20 -3.52
N GLN A 205 -56.03 59.28 -2.94
CA GLN A 205 -55.53 60.51 -2.34
C GLN A 205 -55.23 61.59 -3.39
N ALA A 206 -54.72 61.20 -4.56
CA ALA A 206 -54.48 62.10 -5.67
C ALA A 206 -55.78 62.75 -6.18
N GLU A 207 -56.88 61.99 -6.27
CA GLU A 207 -58.19 62.55 -6.63
C GLU A 207 -58.71 63.54 -5.57
N LYS A 208 -58.60 63.19 -4.27
CA LYS A 208 -58.95 64.13 -3.19
C LYS A 208 -58.13 65.42 -3.24
N LEU A 209 -56.83 65.33 -3.54
CA LEU A 209 -55.97 66.51 -3.66
C LEU A 209 -56.46 67.43 -4.78
N LYS A 210 -56.78 66.88 -5.95
CA LYS A 210 -57.36 67.66 -7.07
C LYS A 210 -58.68 68.34 -6.69
N GLU A 211 -59.54 67.67 -5.93
CA GLU A 211 -60.78 68.27 -5.42
C GLU A 211 -60.52 69.45 -4.49
N VAL A 212 -59.54 69.33 -3.59
CA VAL A 212 -59.14 70.42 -2.69
C VAL A 212 -58.50 71.59 -3.45
N GLU A 213 -57.66 71.32 -4.45
CA GLU A 213 -57.06 72.36 -5.30
C GLU A 213 -58.13 73.17 -6.04
N LYS A 214 -59.18 72.53 -6.55
CA LYS A 214 -60.32 73.24 -7.17
C LYS A 214 -60.99 74.22 -6.21
N LYS A 215 -61.08 73.90 -4.91
CA LYS A 215 -61.67 74.80 -3.90
C LYS A 215 -60.86 76.08 -3.68
N LYS A 216 -59.54 76.04 -3.89
CA LYS A 216 -58.66 77.22 -3.76
C LYS A 216 -58.90 78.26 -4.86
N ASN A 217 -59.40 77.84 -6.03
CA ASN A 217 -59.60 78.71 -7.20
C ASN A 217 -61.02 79.29 -7.29
N ILE A 218 -61.78 79.29 -6.19
CA ILE A 218 -63.11 79.90 -6.13
C ILE A 218 -62.92 81.42 -5.89
N HIS A 219 -63.35 82.23 -6.86
CA HIS A 219 -63.46 83.70 -6.76
C HIS A 219 -64.73 84.11 -6.01
#